data_AF-A0A6V8SM19-F1
#
_entry.id   AF-A0A6V8SM19-F1
#
_cell.length_a   1.000
_cell.length_b   1.000
_cell.length_c   1.000
_cell.angle_alpha   90.00
_cell.angle_beta   90.00
_cell.angle_gamma   90.00
#
_symmetry.space_group_name_H-M   'P 1'
#
loop_
_entity.id
_entity.type
_entity.pdbx_description
1 polymer ?
#
loop_
_entity_poly.entity_id
_entity_poly.type
_entity_poly.pdbx_seq_one_letter_code
_entity_poly.pdbx_strand_id
1 'polypeptide(L)'
;MIVLIVVLLGSILLNLVLMYKYINQSRSIEQVRGALTNIKEGCIPEKIQLDNRGLANKNLVEVTNGIIDRLSKFNYEVEVTSAQISAVSGELSDSVVDNNEFMQNIYREAEKIGCINDDSAKKVKETVEDINEILNMVKKIIEASNDLLNINNNSTTSIQENLSVVEALVKIVEEVNESSSKTKSIVNELNNTSEEINYILNTVSGFAKQTNLLALNATIESAKAGEFGKSFGVVATEIEKLSKNSNEAVSSIYKLINSIKKSIEDVTKIVSKDIELISAGFSYSQHIGYGLSQINDSLNSVDKQIDIILKLTNRQYDFTRDIKNKSIYLENSSKEVKDGFKLLYKGINEQVGRTMSLEELSKGLLQYVGSIEHNTIRDSKDDDTKELIYEICKKALKIVNAELLSKTSFSNLDKREHKVMLDKILSVNTFIEAIWTNDSKGKFIYSNPTNGIVNARSRKWFLASIEGKEYISDKYISSITKNPCVTVSVPIKDNKDNITGVLGLDIKIV
;
A
#
# COMPACT_ATOMS: atom_id res chain seq x y z
N MET A 1 78.89 -100.28 25.63
CA MET A 1 78.76 -99.73 24.26
C MET A 1 77.32 -99.34 23.92
N ILE A 2 76.34 -100.21 24.08
CA ILE A 2 74.91 -99.92 23.78
C ILE A 2 74.36 -98.73 24.60
N VAL A 3 74.66 -98.65 25.90
CA VAL A 3 74.23 -97.54 26.77
C VAL A 3 74.78 -96.19 26.28
N LEU A 4 76.02 -96.16 25.78
CA LEU A 4 76.64 -94.94 25.24
C LEU A 4 75.95 -94.46 23.95
N ILE A 5 75.53 -95.40 23.09
CA ILE A 5 74.83 -95.09 21.82
C ILE A 5 73.42 -94.56 22.10
N VAL A 6 72.70 -95.12 23.08
CA VAL A 6 71.36 -94.65 23.47
C VAL A 6 71.43 -93.26 24.08
N VAL A 7 72.44 -92.96 24.90
CA VAL A 7 72.64 -91.61 25.46
C VAL A 7 73.01 -90.59 24.37
N LEU A 8 73.83 -90.99 23.39
CA LEU A 8 74.18 -90.14 22.23
C LEU A 8 72.99 -89.88 21.31
N LEU A 9 72.18 -90.90 21.01
CA LEU A 9 70.98 -90.73 20.19
C LEU A 9 69.92 -89.91 20.93
N GLY A 10 69.78 -90.10 22.24
CA GLY A 10 68.90 -89.30 23.09
C GLY A 10 69.33 -87.83 23.15
N SER A 11 70.63 -87.54 23.23
CA SER A 11 71.13 -86.17 23.22
C SER A 11 71.00 -85.51 21.85
N ILE A 12 71.17 -86.24 20.75
CA ILE A 12 70.94 -85.74 19.39
C ILE A 12 69.46 -85.45 19.19
N LEU A 13 68.56 -86.35 19.58
CA LEU A 13 67.11 -86.13 19.46
C LEU A 13 66.66 -84.94 20.31
N LEU A 14 67.18 -84.80 21.53
CA LEU A 14 66.90 -83.65 22.40
C LEU A 14 67.41 -82.35 21.78
N ASN A 15 68.63 -82.35 21.21
CA ASN A 15 69.17 -81.17 20.52
C ASN A 15 68.37 -80.83 19.26
N LEU A 16 67.91 -81.82 18.49
CA LEU A 16 67.04 -81.59 17.32
C LEU A 16 65.67 -81.03 17.73
N VAL A 17 65.08 -81.52 18.82
CA VAL A 17 63.82 -80.98 19.37
C VAL A 17 64.01 -79.56 19.91
N LEU A 18 65.13 -79.29 20.60
CA LEU A 18 65.46 -77.94 21.10
C LEU A 18 65.77 -76.97 19.96
N MET A 19 66.54 -77.41 18.94
CA MET A 19 66.83 -76.63 17.74
C MET A 19 65.57 -76.34 16.93
N TYR A 20 64.69 -77.33 16.78
CA TYR A 20 63.39 -77.15 16.14
C TYR A 20 62.51 -76.17 16.93
N LYS A 21 62.44 -76.28 18.26
CA LYS A 21 61.76 -75.29 19.13
C LYS A 21 62.36 -73.90 18.99
N TYR A 22 63.70 -73.79 18.96
CA TYR A 22 64.42 -72.54 18.84
C TYR A 22 64.18 -71.84 17.50
N ILE A 23 64.27 -72.57 16.38
CA ILE A 23 63.99 -72.04 15.03
C ILE A 23 62.55 -71.54 14.94
N ASN A 24 61.59 -72.30 15.46
CA ASN A 24 60.18 -71.89 15.42
C ASN A 24 59.92 -70.68 16.34
N GLN A 25 60.61 -70.59 17.47
CA GLN A 25 60.56 -69.44 18.37
C GLN A 25 61.17 -68.19 17.72
N SER A 26 62.32 -68.30 17.05
CA SER A 26 62.96 -67.20 16.32
C SER A 26 62.08 -66.66 15.18
N ARG A 27 61.40 -67.54 14.42
CA ARG A 27 60.51 -67.13 13.32
C ARG A 27 59.34 -66.28 13.80
N SER A 28 58.68 -66.69 14.89
CA SER A 28 57.56 -65.90 15.47
C SER A 28 58.00 -64.53 16.01
N ILE A 29 59.21 -64.44 16.59
CA ILE A 29 59.78 -63.16 17.05
C ILE A 29 60.12 -62.26 15.86
N GLU A 30 60.61 -62.82 14.76
CA GLU A 30 60.92 -62.06 13.54
C GLU A 30 59.66 -61.50 12.88
N GLN A 31 58.55 -62.24 12.86
CA GLN A 31 57.24 -61.75 12.41
C GLN A 31 56.70 -60.63 13.31
N VAL A 32 56.79 -60.78 14.64
CA VAL A 32 56.43 -59.72 15.59
C VAL A 32 57.29 -58.48 15.39
N ARG A 33 58.60 -58.66 15.19
CA ARG A 33 59.53 -57.56 14.91
C ARG A 33 59.16 -56.85 13.62
N GLY A 34 58.89 -57.60 12.55
CA GLY A 34 58.45 -57.05 11.26
C GLY A 34 57.14 -56.26 11.37
N ALA A 35 56.15 -56.80 12.07
CA ALA A 35 54.89 -56.09 12.33
C ALA A 35 55.09 -54.79 13.11
N LEU A 36 55.91 -54.82 14.18
CA LEU A 36 56.23 -53.61 14.94
C LEU A 36 57.07 -52.60 14.15
N THR A 37 57.93 -53.06 13.25
CA THR A 37 58.67 -52.19 12.32
C THR A 37 57.73 -51.51 11.33
N ASN A 38 56.78 -52.26 10.75
CA ASN A 38 55.75 -51.69 9.87
C ASN A 38 54.91 -50.63 10.61
N ILE A 39 54.49 -50.91 11.85
CA ILE A 39 53.77 -49.94 12.70
C ILE A 39 54.61 -48.69 12.93
N LYS A 40 55.91 -48.84 13.24
CA LYS A 40 56.85 -47.73 13.40
C LYS A 40 56.98 -46.89 12.12
N GLU A 41 56.91 -47.53 10.96
CA GLU A 41 57.02 -46.88 9.65
C GLU A 41 55.69 -46.29 9.14
N GLY A 42 54.61 -46.35 9.93
CA GLY A 42 53.31 -45.79 9.54
C GLY A 42 52.52 -46.70 8.59
N CYS A 43 52.72 -48.01 8.67
CA CYS A 43 51.94 -49.03 7.98
C CYS A 43 51.24 -49.96 8.97
N ILE A 44 49.97 -50.30 8.72
CA ILE A 44 49.26 -51.34 9.48
C ILE A 44 49.61 -52.69 8.86
N PRO A 45 50.36 -53.57 9.55
CA PRO A 45 50.68 -54.89 9.05
C PRO A 45 49.48 -55.84 9.16
N GLU A 46 49.47 -56.89 8.34
CA GLU A 46 48.56 -58.02 8.51
C GLU A 46 48.73 -58.72 9.86
N LYS A 47 47.66 -59.37 10.32
CA LYS A 47 47.69 -60.17 11.55
C LYS A 47 48.65 -61.33 11.41
N ILE A 48 49.47 -61.52 12.43
CA ILE A 48 50.40 -62.64 12.50
C ILE A 48 49.58 -63.91 12.78
N GLN A 49 49.62 -64.87 11.86
CA GLN A 49 48.94 -66.16 12.01
C GLN A 49 49.69 -67.07 12.99
N LEU A 50 48.98 -67.65 13.95
CA LEU A 50 49.51 -68.63 14.89
C LEU A 50 49.48 -70.03 14.28
N ASP A 51 50.65 -70.64 14.02
CA ASP A 51 50.70 -72.08 13.76
C ASP A 51 50.46 -72.85 15.07
N ASN A 52 49.66 -73.93 15.02
CA ASN A 52 49.21 -74.76 16.15
C ASN A 52 50.35 -75.39 16.99
N ARG A 53 51.62 -75.18 16.61
CA ARG A 53 52.83 -75.77 17.20
C ARG A 53 53.70 -74.77 17.96
N GLY A 54 53.33 -73.49 17.99
CA GLY A 54 54.09 -72.37 18.57
C GLY A 54 53.53 -71.85 19.90
N LEU A 55 53.49 -72.68 20.96
CA LEU A 55 52.96 -72.26 22.27
C LEU A 55 53.83 -71.20 22.99
N ALA A 56 55.13 -71.09 22.67
CA ALA A 56 56.09 -70.33 23.48
C ALA A 56 55.95 -68.80 23.39
N ASN A 57 55.40 -68.26 22.28
CA ASN A 57 55.28 -66.81 22.04
C ASN A 57 53.84 -66.37 21.75
N LYS A 58 52.86 -67.23 22.04
CA LYS A 58 51.44 -66.97 21.78
C LYS A 58 50.98 -65.62 22.33
N ASN A 59 51.35 -65.30 23.57
CA ASN A 59 50.99 -64.03 24.21
C ASN A 59 51.57 -62.80 23.48
N LEU A 60 52.79 -62.88 22.93
CA LEU A 60 53.41 -61.77 22.19
C LEU A 60 52.67 -61.52 20.88
N VAL A 61 52.36 -62.59 20.15
CA VAL A 61 51.57 -62.50 18.91
C VAL A 61 50.16 -61.98 19.19
N GLU A 62 49.49 -62.46 20.24
CA GLU A 62 48.16 -61.97 20.65
C GLU A 62 48.20 -60.48 21.02
N VAL A 63 49.20 -60.02 21.77
CA VAL A 63 49.37 -58.59 22.12
C VAL A 63 49.65 -57.76 20.88
N THR A 64 50.55 -58.19 19.99
CA THR A 64 50.83 -57.47 18.73
C THR A 64 49.61 -57.40 17.83
N ASN A 65 48.86 -58.50 17.66
CA ASN A 65 47.60 -58.50 16.92
C ASN A 65 46.54 -57.60 17.58
N GLY A 66 46.49 -57.54 18.91
CA GLY A 66 45.62 -56.61 19.64
C GLY A 66 46.01 -55.13 19.45
N ILE A 67 47.30 -54.84 19.30
CA ILE A 67 47.81 -53.50 18.94
C ILE A 67 47.43 -53.16 17.49
N ILE A 68 47.60 -54.10 16.56
CA ILE A 68 47.17 -53.95 15.16
C ILE A 68 45.66 -53.62 15.12
N ASP A 69 44.83 -54.41 15.80
CA ASP A 69 43.37 -54.17 15.84
C ASP A 69 42.99 -52.80 16.40
N ARG A 70 43.65 -52.35 17.49
CA ARG A 70 43.39 -51.03 18.09
C ARG A 70 43.88 -49.88 17.21
N LEU A 71 45.05 -50.01 16.59
CA LEU A 71 45.59 -49.00 15.68
C LEU A 71 44.77 -48.90 14.40
N SER A 72 44.34 -50.02 13.83
CA SER A 72 43.38 -50.03 12.73
C SER A 72 42.13 -49.29 13.12
N LYS A 73 41.47 -49.69 14.22
CA LYS A 73 40.25 -49.03 14.68
C LYS A 73 40.44 -47.52 14.90
N PHE A 74 41.53 -47.12 15.54
CA PHE A 74 41.86 -45.70 15.75
C PHE A 74 42.09 -44.95 14.43
N ASN A 75 42.83 -45.52 13.48
CA ASN A 75 43.09 -44.90 12.19
C ASN A 75 41.78 -44.62 11.44
N TYR A 76 40.87 -45.59 11.41
CA TYR A 76 39.58 -45.38 10.77
C TYR A 76 38.67 -44.41 11.55
N GLU A 77 38.72 -44.40 12.89
CA GLU A 77 38.00 -43.37 13.67
C GLU A 77 38.50 -41.96 13.33
N VAL A 78 39.82 -41.78 13.19
CA VAL A 78 40.45 -40.53 12.76
C VAL A 78 40.03 -40.15 11.33
N GLU A 79 40.01 -41.08 10.39
CA GLU A 79 39.53 -40.83 9.02
C GLU A 79 38.06 -40.38 9.00
N VAL A 80 37.20 -41.05 9.77
CA VAL A 80 35.77 -40.69 9.86
C VAL A 80 35.60 -39.31 10.48
N THR A 81 36.33 -38.99 11.56
CA THR A 81 36.28 -37.66 12.19
C THR A 81 36.85 -36.58 11.28
N SER A 82 37.93 -36.85 10.54
CA SER A 82 38.49 -35.93 9.55
C SER A 82 37.48 -35.60 8.44
N ALA A 83 36.84 -36.64 7.90
CA ALA A 83 35.78 -36.47 6.91
C ALA A 83 34.57 -35.67 7.45
N GLN A 84 34.21 -35.86 8.73
CA GLN A 84 33.16 -35.07 9.40
C GLN A 84 33.58 -33.60 9.54
N ILE A 85 34.80 -33.30 9.97
CA ILE A 85 35.30 -31.92 10.12
C ILE A 85 35.35 -31.23 8.75
N SER A 86 35.80 -31.92 7.71
CA SER A 86 35.83 -31.39 6.34
C SER A 86 34.43 -31.04 5.84
N ALA A 87 33.45 -31.92 6.06
CA ALA A 87 32.06 -31.69 5.69
C ALA A 87 31.46 -30.47 6.43
N VAL A 88 31.66 -30.38 7.76
CA VAL A 88 31.19 -29.24 8.56
C VAL A 88 31.87 -27.94 8.15
N SER A 89 33.16 -27.96 7.82
CA SER A 89 33.90 -26.78 7.39
C SER A 89 33.43 -26.28 6.02
N GLY A 90 33.12 -27.20 5.10
CA GLY A 90 32.50 -26.87 3.81
C GLY A 90 31.13 -26.21 3.98
N GLU A 91 30.27 -26.78 4.83
CA GLU A 91 28.95 -26.19 5.13
C GLU A 91 29.07 -24.82 5.82
N LEU A 92 30.03 -24.65 6.71
CA LEU A 92 30.34 -23.36 7.34
C LEU A 92 30.80 -22.33 6.29
N SER A 93 31.62 -22.74 5.32
CA SER A 93 32.08 -21.86 4.24
C SER A 93 30.92 -21.40 3.36
N ASP A 94 30.02 -22.30 2.99
CA ASP A 94 28.80 -21.97 2.22
C ASP A 94 27.94 -20.97 3.03
N SER A 95 27.74 -21.23 4.33
CA SER A 95 26.97 -20.33 5.21
C SER A 95 27.60 -18.94 5.37
N VAL A 96 28.93 -18.83 5.35
CA VAL A 96 29.66 -17.56 5.39
C VAL A 96 29.40 -16.74 4.13
N VAL A 97 29.44 -17.39 2.96
CA VAL A 97 29.14 -16.75 1.67
C VAL A 97 27.70 -16.24 1.64
N ASP A 98 26.74 -17.09 2.02
CA ASP A 98 25.32 -16.73 2.08
C ASP A 98 25.08 -15.56 3.06
N ASN A 99 25.73 -15.57 4.23
CA ASN A 99 25.59 -14.50 5.20
C ASN A 99 26.18 -13.17 4.70
N ASN A 100 27.31 -13.20 3.99
CA ASN A 100 27.89 -12.00 3.38
C ASN A 100 26.97 -11.39 2.31
N GLU A 101 26.40 -12.22 1.43
CA GLU A 101 25.43 -11.76 0.42
C GLU A 101 24.19 -11.17 1.10
N PHE A 102 23.68 -11.84 2.14
CA PHE A 102 22.56 -11.34 2.93
C PHE A 102 22.86 -9.98 3.58
N MET A 103 24.06 -9.79 4.16
CA MET A 103 24.47 -8.51 4.74
C MET A 103 24.55 -7.37 3.71
N GLN A 104 25.07 -7.65 2.50
CA GLN A 104 25.09 -6.65 1.41
C GLN A 104 23.68 -6.25 0.98
N ASN A 105 22.76 -7.21 0.91
CA ASN A 105 21.36 -6.94 0.60
C ASN A 105 20.69 -6.08 1.67
N ILE A 106 20.91 -6.37 2.97
CA ILE A 106 20.42 -5.52 4.06
C ILE A 106 20.98 -4.10 3.94
N TYR A 107 22.28 -3.95 3.66
CA TYR A 107 22.91 -2.64 3.54
C TYR A 107 22.27 -1.80 2.43
N ARG A 108 22.12 -2.37 1.24
CA ARG A 108 21.51 -1.70 0.09
C ARG A 108 20.06 -1.31 0.37
N GLU A 109 19.29 -2.16 1.03
CA GLU A 109 17.90 -1.87 1.35
C GLU A 109 17.78 -0.80 2.45
N ALA A 110 18.68 -0.83 3.44
CA ALA A 110 18.78 0.21 4.46
C ALA A 110 19.11 1.58 3.85
N GLU A 111 20.02 1.64 2.88
CA GLU A 111 20.36 2.88 2.17
C GLU A 111 19.16 3.47 1.43
N LYS A 112 18.42 2.62 0.68
CA LYS A 112 17.19 3.06 -0.01
C LYS A 112 16.14 3.60 0.96
N ILE A 113 15.87 2.89 2.06
CA ILE A 113 14.88 3.35 3.04
C ILE A 113 15.37 4.63 3.74
N GLY A 114 16.67 4.77 3.99
CA GLY A 114 17.29 6.00 4.47
C GLY A 114 17.00 7.20 3.56
N CYS A 115 17.22 7.04 2.25
CA CYS A 115 16.90 8.07 1.25
C CYS A 115 15.40 8.41 1.21
N ILE A 116 14.52 7.41 1.26
CA ILE A 116 13.06 7.61 1.32
C ILE A 116 12.67 8.37 2.59
N ASN A 117 13.30 8.07 3.73
CA ASN A 117 13.04 8.74 4.99
C ASN A 117 13.51 10.20 4.97
N ASP A 118 14.67 10.50 4.38
CA ASP A 118 15.14 11.88 4.21
C ASP A 118 14.22 12.69 3.27
N ASP A 119 13.73 12.11 2.17
CA ASP A 119 12.71 12.74 1.30
C ASP A 119 11.38 12.95 2.04
N SER A 120 10.97 11.98 2.86
CA SER A 120 9.77 12.09 3.69
C SER A 120 9.90 13.23 4.71
N ALA A 121 11.05 13.38 5.37
CA ALA A 121 11.30 14.50 6.28
C ALA A 121 11.19 15.86 5.58
N LYS A 122 11.74 15.97 4.36
CA LYS A 122 11.64 17.18 3.54
C LYS A 122 10.18 17.52 3.22
N LYS A 123 9.40 16.55 2.75
CA LYS A 123 7.97 16.73 2.44
C LYS A 123 7.14 17.09 3.66
N VAL A 124 7.45 16.53 4.84
CA VAL A 124 6.80 16.92 6.10
C VAL A 124 7.07 18.39 6.42
N LYS A 125 8.30 18.87 6.20
CA LYS A 125 8.64 20.29 6.40
C LYS A 125 7.88 21.20 5.44
N GLU A 126 7.84 20.87 4.15
CA GLU A 126 7.05 21.60 3.14
C GLU A 126 5.56 21.63 3.54
N THR A 127 5.02 20.50 4.01
CA THR A 127 3.63 20.42 4.52
C THR A 127 3.39 21.37 5.70
N VAL A 128 4.36 21.53 6.61
CA VAL A 128 4.25 22.47 7.74
C VAL A 128 4.25 23.92 7.27
N GLU A 129 5.02 24.24 6.22
CA GLU A 129 5.02 25.57 5.59
C GLU A 129 3.66 25.87 4.95
N ASP A 130 3.12 24.93 4.15
CA ASP A 130 1.79 25.03 3.55
C ASP A 130 0.67 25.21 4.60
N ILE A 131 0.77 24.50 5.72
CA ILE A 131 -0.17 24.64 6.85
C ILE A 131 -0.18 26.06 7.40
N ASN A 132 0.98 26.72 7.52
CA ASN A 132 1.03 28.09 8.02
C ASN A 132 0.40 29.07 7.01
N GLU A 133 0.53 28.83 5.71
CA GLU A 133 -0.17 29.60 4.68
C GLU A 133 -1.69 29.43 4.79
N ILE A 134 -2.17 28.19 4.96
CA ILE A 134 -3.60 27.90 5.17
C ILE A 134 -4.13 28.63 6.41
N LEU A 135 -3.39 28.62 7.52
CA LEU A 135 -3.80 29.33 8.74
C LEU A 135 -3.90 30.85 8.51
N ASN A 136 -3.03 31.44 7.70
CA ASN A 136 -3.13 32.85 7.33
C ASN A 136 -4.32 33.12 6.41
N MET A 137 -4.61 32.22 5.48
CA MET A 137 -5.78 32.32 4.60
C MET A 137 -7.09 32.23 5.38
N VAL A 138 -7.17 31.35 6.38
CA VAL A 138 -8.30 31.25 7.32
C VAL A 138 -8.57 32.59 8.02
N LYS A 139 -7.53 33.28 8.51
CA LYS A 139 -7.69 34.61 9.11
C LYS A 139 -8.29 35.63 8.13
N LYS A 140 -7.77 35.67 6.90
CA LYS A 140 -8.28 36.56 5.85
C LYS A 140 -9.75 36.27 5.51
N ILE A 141 -10.17 35.00 5.53
CA ILE A 141 -11.57 34.62 5.31
C ILE A 141 -12.47 35.16 6.43
N ILE A 142 -12.03 35.09 7.69
CA ILE A 142 -12.77 35.64 8.82
C ILE A 142 -12.91 37.16 8.70
N GLU A 143 -11.82 37.87 8.38
CA GLU A 143 -11.83 39.31 8.14
C GLU A 143 -12.81 39.70 7.02
N ALA A 144 -12.69 39.05 5.86
CA ALA A 144 -13.58 39.31 4.73
C ALA A 144 -15.06 38.98 5.05
N SER A 145 -15.33 37.95 5.86
CA SER A 145 -16.69 37.61 6.28
C SER A 145 -17.27 38.68 7.20
N ASN A 146 -16.48 39.26 8.10
CA ASN A 146 -16.91 40.35 8.96
C ASN A 146 -17.17 41.63 8.15
N ASP A 147 -16.34 41.93 7.14
CA ASP A 147 -16.57 43.06 6.24
C ASP A 147 -17.87 42.89 5.45
N LEU A 148 -18.14 41.67 4.96
CA LEU A 148 -19.41 41.35 4.31
C LEU A 148 -20.62 41.54 5.23
N LEU A 149 -20.54 41.14 6.50
CA LEU A 149 -21.61 41.39 7.48
C LEU A 149 -21.88 42.89 7.64
N ASN A 150 -20.84 43.70 7.74
CA ASN A 150 -20.99 45.16 7.85
C ASN A 150 -21.65 45.76 6.60
N ILE A 151 -21.23 45.34 5.40
CA ILE A 151 -21.83 45.77 4.14
C ILE A 151 -23.30 45.34 4.06
N ASN A 152 -23.62 44.11 4.45
CA ASN A 152 -24.97 43.56 4.39
C ASN A 152 -25.92 44.27 5.37
N ASN A 153 -25.44 44.57 6.58
CA ASN A 153 -26.17 45.37 7.57
C ASN A 153 -26.46 46.79 7.07
N ASN A 154 -25.45 47.47 6.50
CA ASN A 154 -25.65 48.81 5.93
C ASN A 154 -26.64 48.78 4.77
N SER A 155 -26.55 47.78 3.90
CA SER A 155 -27.47 47.61 2.76
C SER A 155 -28.90 47.35 3.22
N THR A 156 -29.08 46.56 4.29
CA THR A 156 -30.39 46.29 4.90
C THR A 156 -31.02 47.58 5.43
N THR A 157 -30.24 48.39 6.16
CA THR A 157 -30.69 49.71 6.64
C THR A 157 -31.12 50.61 5.48
N SER A 158 -30.31 50.73 4.42
CA SER A 158 -30.66 51.53 3.24
C SER A 158 -31.91 51.04 2.51
N ILE A 159 -32.16 49.72 2.47
CA ILE A 159 -33.40 49.18 1.88
C ILE A 159 -34.61 49.52 2.75
N GLN A 160 -34.50 49.42 4.07
CA GLN A 160 -35.58 49.80 4.99
C GLN A 160 -35.94 51.28 4.87
N GLU A 161 -34.95 52.16 4.76
CA GLU A 161 -35.15 53.58 4.49
C GLU A 161 -35.88 53.80 3.15
N ASN A 162 -35.44 53.13 2.08
CA ASN A 162 -36.08 53.25 0.77
C ASN A 162 -37.50 52.68 0.74
N LEU A 163 -37.78 51.59 1.44
CA LEU A 163 -39.13 51.05 1.58
C LEU A 163 -40.05 52.07 2.27
N SER A 164 -39.58 52.72 3.33
CA SER A 164 -40.34 53.79 3.99
C SER A 164 -40.61 54.98 3.06
N VAL A 165 -39.65 55.34 2.21
CA VAL A 165 -39.85 56.40 1.20
C VAL A 165 -40.89 55.99 0.16
N VAL A 166 -40.87 54.73 -0.31
CA VAL A 166 -41.87 54.22 -1.25
C VAL A 166 -43.26 54.21 -0.62
N GLU A 167 -43.40 53.79 0.63
CA GLU A 167 -44.67 53.83 1.36
C GLU A 167 -45.23 55.26 1.47
N ALA A 168 -44.36 56.24 1.78
CA ALA A 168 -44.74 57.65 1.82
C ALA A 168 -45.17 58.15 0.43
N LEU A 169 -44.46 57.74 -0.63
CA LEU A 169 -44.77 58.13 -1.99
C LEU A 169 -46.10 57.54 -2.49
N VAL A 170 -46.43 56.30 -2.13
CA VAL A 170 -47.74 55.69 -2.41
C VAL A 170 -48.87 56.53 -1.80
N LYS A 171 -48.73 56.96 -0.54
CA LYS A 171 -49.73 57.83 0.13
C LYS A 171 -49.91 59.17 -0.60
N ILE A 172 -48.80 59.80 -1.01
CA ILE A 172 -48.85 61.07 -1.76
C ILE A 172 -49.59 60.86 -3.10
N VAL A 173 -49.32 59.77 -3.80
CA VAL A 173 -50.00 59.46 -5.08
C VAL A 173 -51.50 59.23 -4.87
N GLU A 174 -51.91 58.59 -3.78
CA GLU A 174 -53.32 58.44 -3.40
C GLU A 174 -54.00 59.80 -3.13
N GLU A 175 -53.36 60.68 -2.36
CA GLU A 175 -53.86 62.04 -2.09
C GLU A 175 -54.01 62.87 -3.38
N VAL A 176 -53.02 62.80 -4.28
CA VAL A 176 -53.07 63.48 -5.58
C VAL A 176 -54.19 62.91 -6.46
N ASN A 177 -54.39 61.59 -6.45
CA ASN A 177 -55.49 60.95 -7.19
C ASN A 177 -56.88 61.42 -6.68
N GLU A 178 -57.04 61.54 -5.36
CA GLU A 178 -58.27 62.06 -4.75
C GLU A 178 -58.51 63.54 -5.14
N SER A 179 -57.46 64.36 -5.08
CA SER A 179 -57.51 65.77 -5.47
C SER A 179 -57.87 65.97 -6.96
N SER A 180 -57.26 65.19 -7.85
CA SER A 180 -57.58 65.19 -9.29
C SER A 180 -59.02 64.73 -9.56
N SER A 181 -59.50 63.75 -8.80
CA SER A 181 -60.89 63.28 -8.90
C SER A 181 -61.90 64.36 -8.45
N LYS A 182 -61.61 65.08 -7.36
CA LYS A 182 -62.41 66.25 -6.93
C LYS A 182 -62.39 67.36 -7.98
N THR A 183 -61.23 67.66 -8.55
CA THR A 183 -61.08 68.66 -9.62
C THR A 183 -61.92 68.29 -10.84
N LYS A 184 -61.89 67.03 -11.27
CA LYS A 184 -62.74 66.53 -12.37
C LYS A 184 -64.23 66.74 -12.09
N SER A 185 -64.68 66.52 -10.85
CA SER A 185 -66.06 66.75 -10.46
C SER A 185 -66.45 68.23 -10.57
N ILE A 186 -65.61 69.13 -10.07
CA ILE A 186 -65.84 70.59 -10.12
C ILE A 186 -65.88 71.08 -11.58
N VAL A 187 -64.98 70.59 -12.43
CA VAL A 187 -64.93 70.94 -13.86
C VAL A 187 -66.19 70.47 -14.59
N ASN A 188 -66.71 69.27 -14.27
CA ASN A 188 -67.99 68.80 -14.81
C ASN A 188 -69.17 69.67 -14.36
N GLU A 189 -69.20 70.11 -13.10
CA GLU A 189 -70.23 71.01 -12.58
C GLU A 189 -70.18 72.39 -13.27
N LEU A 190 -68.99 72.94 -13.49
CA LEU A 190 -68.78 74.16 -14.27
C LEU A 190 -69.23 74.01 -15.73
N ASN A 191 -69.00 72.84 -16.33
CA ASN A 191 -69.48 72.56 -17.69
C ASN A 191 -71.01 72.61 -17.75
N ASN A 192 -71.68 71.92 -16.83
CA ASN A 192 -73.15 71.92 -16.75
C ASN A 192 -73.71 73.33 -16.51
N THR A 193 -73.12 74.08 -15.58
CA THR A 193 -73.49 75.47 -15.30
C THR A 193 -73.32 76.36 -16.54
N SER A 194 -72.24 76.17 -17.30
CA SER A 194 -72.00 76.92 -18.55
C SER A 194 -73.04 76.60 -19.63
N GLU A 195 -73.52 75.35 -19.69
CA GLU A 195 -74.60 74.95 -20.60
C GLU A 195 -75.95 75.55 -20.20
N GLU A 196 -76.26 75.58 -18.90
CA GLU A 196 -77.46 76.25 -18.37
C GLU A 196 -77.45 77.75 -18.69
N ILE A 197 -76.30 78.44 -18.50
CA ILE A 197 -76.18 79.86 -18.84
C ILE A 197 -76.39 80.08 -20.35
N ASN A 198 -75.82 79.24 -21.21
CA ASN A 198 -76.04 79.32 -22.65
C ASN A 198 -77.52 79.16 -23.03
N TYR A 199 -78.25 78.26 -22.35
CA TYR A 199 -79.70 78.10 -22.52
C TYR A 199 -80.47 79.37 -22.12
N ILE A 200 -80.11 79.98 -20.97
CA ILE A 200 -80.70 81.25 -20.50
C ILE A 200 -80.43 82.37 -21.52
N LEU A 201 -79.19 82.52 -21.99
CA LEU A 201 -78.81 83.55 -22.96
C LEU A 201 -79.57 83.42 -24.29
N ASN A 202 -79.77 82.20 -24.79
CA ASN A 202 -80.59 81.95 -25.97
C ASN A 202 -82.05 82.40 -25.76
N THR A 203 -82.60 82.13 -24.58
CA THR A 203 -83.96 82.56 -24.22
C THR A 203 -84.07 84.09 -24.14
N VAL A 204 -83.11 84.75 -23.49
CA VAL A 204 -83.06 86.23 -23.37
C VAL A 204 -82.86 86.89 -24.73
N SER A 205 -82.00 86.35 -25.62
CA SER A 205 -81.89 86.83 -27.00
C SER A 205 -83.21 86.70 -27.75
N GLY A 206 -83.96 85.62 -27.51
CA GLY A 206 -85.32 85.45 -28.00
C GLY A 206 -86.26 86.57 -27.55
N PHE A 207 -86.27 86.88 -26.25
CA PHE A 207 -87.07 87.99 -25.70
C PHE A 207 -86.65 89.36 -26.26
N ALA A 208 -85.36 89.62 -26.41
CA ALA A 208 -84.85 90.85 -27.00
C ALA A 208 -85.29 91.00 -28.47
N LYS A 209 -85.25 89.92 -29.28
CA LYS A 209 -85.76 89.92 -30.67
C LYS A 209 -87.27 90.15 -30.73
N GLN A 210 -88.05 89.50 -29.87
CA GLN A 210 -89.50 89.71 -29.80
C GLN A 210 -89.84 91.15 -29.39
N THR A 211 -89.11 91.70 -28.40
CA THR A 211 -89.28 93.08 -27.95
C THR A 211 -88.93 94.08 -29.05
N ASN A 212 -87.86 93.82 -29.82
CA ASN A 212 -87.49 94.64 -30.97
C ASN A 212 -88.59 94.64 -32.05
N LEU A 213 -89.19 93.47 -32.33
CA LEU A 213 -90.30 93.36 -33.27
C LEU A 213 -91.56 94.07 -32.77
N LEU A 214 -91.89 93.96 -31.49
CA LEU A 214 -93.00 94.68 -30.86
C LEU A 214 -92.79 96.20 -30.93
N ALA A 215 -91.59 96.67 -30.60
CA ALA A 215 -91.21 98.07 -30.65
C ALA A 215 -91.27 98.61 -32.08
N LEU A 216 -90.74 97.87 -33.06
CA LEU A 216 -90.83 98.22 -34.48
C LEU A 216 -92.28 98.34 -34.95
N ASN A 217 -93.15 97.38 -34.59
CA ASN A 217 -94.57 97.43 -34.90
C ASN A 217 -95.25 98.66 -34.26
N ALA A 218 -94.90 98.99 -33.01
CA ALA A 218 -95.39 100.17 -32.32
C ALA A 218 -94.90 101.48 -32.95
N THR A 219 -93.64 101.54 -33.43
CA THR A 219 -93.08 102.68 -34.18
C THR A 219 -93.84 102.88 -35.49
N ILE A 220 -94.12 101.80 -36.23
CA ILE A 220 -94.91 101.83 -37.48
C ILE A 220 -96.32 102.36 -37.21
N GLU A 221 -97.00 101.84 -36.19
CA GLU A 221 -98.39 102.25 -35.88
C GLU A 221 -98.45 103.68 -35.34
N SER A 222 -97.44 104.12 -34.58
CA SER A 222 -97.28 105.51 -34.13
C SER A 222 -97.07 106.47 -35.30
N ALA A 223 -96.31 106.07 -36.33
CA ALA A 223 -96.12 106.85 -37.55
C ALA A 223 -97.43 106.96 -38.37
N LYS A 224 -98.24 105.89 -38.40
CA LYS A 224 -99.58 105.87 -39.02
C LYS A 224 -100.57 106.84 -38.35
N ALA A 225 -100.49 107.00 -37.03
CA ALA A 225 -101.39 107.87 -36.26
C ALA A 225 -101.07 109.38 -36.38
N GLY A 226 -100.02 109.76 -37.12
CA GLY A 226 -99.69 111.17 -37.40
C GLY A 226 -99.31 111.97 -36.15
N GLU A 227 -99.89 113.16 -35.99
CA GLU A 227 -99.59 114.06 -34.85
C GLU A 227 -99.98 113.46 -33.49
N PHE A 228 -101.05 112.65 -33.43
CA PHE A 228 -101.53 112.02 -32.20
C PHE A 228 -100.64 110.87 -31.71
N GLY A 229 -99.79 110.31 -32.58
CA GLY A 229 -98.88 109.19 -32.27
C GLY A 229 -97.45 109.61 -31.90
N LYS A 230 -97.08 110.89 -32.03
CA LYS A 230 -95.70 111.38 -31.83
C LYS A 230 -95.08 110.97 -30.48
N SER A 231 -95.83 111.12 -29.39
CA SER A 231 -95.34 110.80 -28.03
C SER A 231 -95.10 109.30 -27.84
N PHE A 232 -95.97 108.46 -28.42
CA PHE A 232 -95.83 107.00 -28.40
C PHE A 232 -94.69 106.51 -29.30
N GLY A 233 -94.48 107.15 -30.46
CA GLY A 233 -93.39 106.81 -31.37
C GLY A 233 -92.00 107.03 -30.79
N VAL A 234 -91.82 108.06 -29.96
CA VAL A 234 -90.55 108.29 -29.22
C VAL A 234 -90.27 107.15 -28.24
N VAL A 235 -91.29 106.72 -27.48
CA VAL A 235 -91.16 105.59 -26.54
C VAL A 235 -90.88 104.29 -27.29
N ALA A 236 -91.58 104.01 -28.39
CA ALA A 236 -91.36 102.81 -29.20
C ALA A 236 -89.94 102.76 -29.78
N THR A 237 -89.42 103.89 -30.27
CA THR A 237 -88.03 104.00 -30.77
C THR A 237 -87.01 103.77 -29.65
N GLU A 238 -87.27 104.25 -28.44
CA GLU A 238 -86.38 104.01 -27.29
C GLU A 238 -86.41 102.54 -26.85
N ILE A 239 -87.58 101.88 -26.87
CA ILE A 239 -87.70 100.43 -26.60
C ILE A 239 -86.96 99.62 -27.68
N GLU A 240 -87.09 99.98 -28.96
CA GLU A 240 -86.36 99.34 -30.05
C GLU A 240 -84.84 99.43 -29.81
N LYS A 241 -84.34 100.62 -29.52
CA LYS A 241 -82.92 100.85 -29.18
C LYS A 241 -82.48 100.04 -27.96
N LEU A 242 -83.29 99.99 -26.90
CA LEU A 242 -82.99 99.22 -25.69
C LEU A 242 -82.94 97.71 -25.96
N SER A 243 -83.84 97.20 -26.80
CA SER A 243 -83.89 95.80 -27.19
C SER A 243 -82.70 95.39 -28.06
N LYS A 244 -82.25 96.27 -28.97
CA LYS A 244 -81.04 96.08 -29.78
C LYS A 244 -79.79 96.07 -28.92
N ASN A 245 -79.65 97.03 -28.00
CA ASN A 245 -78.55 97.07 -27.04
C ASN A 245 -78.53 95.83 -26.13
N SER A 246 -79.71 95.34 -25.71
CA SER A 246 -79.84 94.10 -24.93
C SER A 246 -79.36 92.88 -25.72
N ASN A 247 -79.71 92.77 -27.00
CA ASN A 247 -79.23 91.69 -27.88
C ASN A 247 -77.71 91.74 -28.10
N GLU A 248 -77.13 92.94 -28.27
CA GLU A 248 -75.68 93.13 -28.38
C GLU A 248 -74.96 92.72 -27.08
N ALA A 249 -75.52 93.07 -25.92
CA ALA A 249 -75.00 92.63 -24.62
C ALA A 249 -75.07 91.11 -24.47
N VAL A 250 -76.21 90.48 -24.81
CA VAL A 250 -76.38 89.01 -24.78
C VAL A 250 -75.37 88.33 -25.70
N SER A 251 -75.17 88.84 -26.91
CA SER A 251 -74.16 88.33 -27.85
C SER A 251 -72.73 88.40 -27.29
N SER A 252 -72.42 89.48 -26.56
CA SER A 252 -71.13 89.65 -25.90
C SER A 252 -70.93 88.66 -24.76
N ILE A 253 -71.97 88.44 -23.93
CA ILE A 253 -71.94 87.42 -22.86
C ILE A 253 -71.83 86.02 -23.46
N TYR A 254 -72.52 85.74 -24.57
CA TYR A 254 -72.45 84.45 -25.27
C TYR A 254 -71.01 84.12 -25.73
N LYS A 255 -70.27 85.11 -26.24
CA LYS A 255 -68.84 84.94 -26.57
C LYS A 255 -68.00 84.60 -25.34
N LEU A 256 -68.24 85.26 -24.21
CA LEU A 256 -67.54 85.00 -22.95
C LEU A 256 -67.81 83.58 -22.44
N ILE A 257 -69.08 83.15 -22.42
CA ILE A 257 -69.47 81.81 -21.96
C ILE A 257 -68.90 80.71 -22.86
N ASN A 258 -68.88 80.91 -24.19
CA ASN A 258 -68.22 79.95 -25.08
C ASN A 258 -66.70 79.89 -24.88
N SER A 259 -66.06 81.03 -24.55
CA SER A 259 -64.65 81.03 -24.18
C SER A 259 -64.42 80.24 -22.88
N ILE A 260 -65.29 80.41 -21.88
CA ILE A 260 -65.23 79.65 -20.62
C ILE A 260 -65.43 78.16 -20.88
N LYS A 261 -66.41 77.78 -21.71
CA LYS A 261 -66.65 76.38 -22.10
C LYS A 261 -65.41 75.75 -22.74
N LYS A 262 -64.76 76.47 -23.67
CA LYS A 262 -63.51 76.00 -24.28
C LYS A 262 -62.40 75.79 -23.23
N SER A 263 -62.24 76.72 -22.29
CA SER A 263 -61.28 76.56 -21.19
C SER A 263 -61.60 75.35 -20.30
N ILE A 264 -62.88 75.08 -20.02
CA ILE A 264 -63.34 73.90 -19.28
C ILE A 264 -62.99 72.60 -20.02
N GLU A 265 -63.20 72.55 -21.34
CA GLU A 265 -62.83 71.40 -22.17
C GLU A 265 -61.31 71.15 -22.14
N ASP A 266 -60.50 72.20 -22.20
CA ASP A 266 -59.04 72.11 -22.13
C ASP A 266 -58.58 71.62 -20.74
N VAL A 267 -59.15 72.15 -19.64
CA VAL A 267 -58.87 71.67 -18.27
C VAL A 267 -59.27 70.20 -18.10
N THR A 268 -60.42 69.79 -18.66
CA THR A 268 -60.89 68.39 -18.59
C THR A 268 -59.89 67.42 -19.24
N LYS A 269 -59.29 67.81 -20.37
CA LYS A 269 -58.24 67.01 -21.03
C LYS A 269 -57.00 66.89 -20.15
N ILE A 270 -56.56 67.99 -19.53
CA ILE A 270 -55.40 68.02 -18.63
C ILE A 270 -55.64 67.10 -17.44
N VAL A 271 -56.78 67.26 -16.73
CA VAL A 271 -57.12 66.43 -15.56
C VAL A 271 -57.24 64.96 -15.91
N SER A 272 -57.81 64.64 -17.07
CA SER A 272 -57.88 63.24 -17.54
C SER A 272 -56.49 62.67 -17.80
N LYS A 273 -55.57 63.48 -18.35
CA LYS A 273 -54.19 63.06 -18.54
C LYS A 273 -53.44 62.88 -17.23
N ASP A 274 -53.67 63.76 -16.26
CA ASP A 274 -53.06 63.67 -14.93
C ASP A 274 -53.48 62.37 -14.22
N ILE A 275 -54.76 61.98 -14.30
CA ILE A 275 -55.24 60.70 -13.74
C ILE A 275 -54.54 59.49 -14.36
N GLU A 276 -54.31 59.49 -15.69
CA GLU A 276 -53.51 58.42 -16.34
C GLU A 276 -52.07 58.38 -15.80
N LEU A 277 -51.42 59.55 -15.66
CA LEU A 277 -50.05 59.65 -15.17
C LEU A 277 -49.93 59.21 -13.70
N ILE A 278 -50.90 59.56 -12.87
CA ILE A 278 -50.99 59.14 -11.46
C ILE A 278 -51.12 57.62 -11.36
N SER A 279 -52.01 57.02 -12.16
CA SER A 279 -52.19 55.56 -12.19
C SER A 279 -50.90 54.83 -12.59
N ALA A 280 -50.20 55.35 -13.61
CA ALA A 280 -48.88 54.82 -13.99
C ALA A 280 -47.84 54.99 -12.86
N GLY A 281 -47.80 56.16 -12.20
CA GLY A 281 -46.92 56.43 -11.06
C GLY A 281 -47.17 55.49 -9.88
N PHE A 282 -48.43 55.20 -9.57
CA PHE A 282 -48.81 54.24 -8.53
C PHE A 282 -48.27 52.84 -8.84
N SER A 283 -48.48 52.36 -10.07
CA SER A 283 -47.97 51.07 -10.53
C SER A 283 -46.44 50.96 -10.42
N TYR A 284 -45.70 51.98 -10.89
CA TYR A 284 -44.24 52.00 -10.75
C TYR A 284 -43.77 51.99 -9.30
N SER A 285 -44.47 52.69 -8.42
CA SER A 285 -44.14 52.74 -6.98
C SER A 285 -44.30 51.37 -6.33
N GLN A 286 -45.38 50.65 -6.64
CA GLN A 286 -45.57 49.27 -6.18
C GLN A 286 -44.49 48.33 -6.72
N HIS A 287 -44.11 48.47 -8.00
CA HIS A 287 -43.02 47.68 -8.58
C HIS A 287 -41.68 47.93 -7.89
N ILE A 288 -41.35 49.19 -7.55
CA ILE A 288 -40.14 49.52 -6.79
C ILE A 288 -40.19 48.89 -5.39
N GLY A 289 -41.33 49.00 -4.68
CA GLY A 289 -41.51 48.39 -3.37
C GLY A 289 -41.31 46.87 -3.38
N TYR A 290 -41.89 46.19 -4.38
CA TYR A 290 -41.69 44.75 -4.57
C TYR A 290 -40.21 44.40 -4.85
N GLY A 291 -39.55 45.15 -5.74
CA GLY A 291 -38.13 44.95 -6.04
C GLY A 291 -37.24 45.11 -4.80
N LEU A 292 -37.48 46.14 -3.99
CA LEU A 292 -36.76 46.35 -2.72
C LEU A 292 -37.00 45.21 -1.73
N SER A 293 -38.23 44.68 -1.63
CA SER A 293 -38.52 43.51 -0.79
C SER A 293 -37.73 42.27 -1.23
N GLN A 294 -37.62 42.02 -2.54
CA GLN A 294 -36.82 40.90 -3.05
C GLN A 294 -35.33 41.06 -2.75
N ILE A 295 -34.81 42.29 -2.82
CA ILE A 295 -33.42 42.57 -2.45
C ILE A 295 -33.22 42.33 -0.95
N ASN A 296 -34.16 42.76 -0.09
CA ASN A 296 -34.11 42.48 1.35
C ASN A 296 -34.06 40.98 1.66
N ASP A 297 -34.90 40.18 1.00
CA ASP A 297 -34.87 38.71 1.13
C ASP A 297 -33.53 38.11 0.68
N SER A 298 -32.94 38.67 -0.38
CA SER A 298 -31.62 38.26 -0.86
C SER A 298 -30.52 38.59 0.15
N LEU A 299 -30.54 39.77 0.78
CA LEU A 299 -29.59 40.13 1.85
C LEU A 299 -29.73 39.22 3.07
N ASN A 300 -30.95 38.86 3.47
CA ASN A 300 -31.19 37.87 4.54
C ASN A 300 -30.59 36.49 4.21
N SER A 301 -30.59 36.10 2.93
CA SER A 301 -29.92 34.87 2.48
C SER A 301 -28.40 34.99 2.55
N VAL A 302 -27.85 36.15 2.20
CA VAL A 302 -26.41 36.44 2.32
C VAL A 302 -25.95 36.33 3.77
N ASP A 303 -26.68 36.88 4.74
CA ASP A 303 -26.36 36.75 6.18
C ASP A 303 -26.24 35.29 6.62
N LYS A 304 -27.21 34.45 6.20
CA LYS A 304 -27.18 33.01 6.51
C LYS A 304 -25.96 32.32 5.88
N GLN A 305 -25.58 32.70 4.67
CA GLN A 305 -24.40 32.15 4.02
C GLN A 305 -23.12 32.57 4.74
N ILE A 306 -23.03 33.81 5.22
CA ILE A 306 -21.86 34.27 5.99
C ILE A 306 -21.72 33.48 7.31
N ASP A 307 -22.81 33.22 8.03
CA ASP A 307 -22.79 32.36 9.24
C ASP A 307 -22.26 30.95 8.93
N ILE A 308 -22.70 30.35 7.81
CA ILE A 308 -22.20 29.05 7.36
C ILE A 308 -20.71 29.11 7.04
N ILE A 309 -20.26 30.15 6.32
CA ILE A 309 -18.83 30.35 5.99
C ILE A 309 -18.01 30.41 7.27
N LEU A 310 -18.40 31.24 8.25
CA LEU A 310 -17.69 31.36 9.53
C LEU A 310 -17.60 30.02 10.28
N LYS A 311 -18.68 29.24 10.31
CA LYS A 311 -18.69 27.89 10.92
C LYS A 311 -17.73 26.94 10.20
N LEU A 312 -17.72 26.93 8.87
CA LEU A 312 -16.81 26.09 8.09
C LEU A 312 -15.35 26.52 8.27
N THR A 313 -15.09 27.82 8.30
CA THR A 313 -13.75 28.38 8.53
C THR A 313 -13.20 28.03 9.91
N ASN A 314 -14.02 28.05 10.95
CA ASN A 314 -13.61 27.58 12.28
C ASN A 314 -13.28 26.08 12.29
N ARG A 315 -14.08 25.24 11.63
CA ARG A 315 -13.76 23.80 11.48
C ARG A 315 -12.47 23.59 10.71
N GLN A 316 -12.23 24.39 9.67
CA GLN A 316 -10.99 24.35 8.89
C GLN A 316 -9.78 24.71 9.75
N TYR A 317 -9.89 25.72 10.61
CA TYR A 317 -8.85 26.09 11.56
C TYR A 317 -8.45 24.91 12.47
N ASP A 318 -9.44 24.26 13.09
CA ASP A 318 -9.19 23.12 13.98
C ASP A 318 -8.56 21.93 13.25
N PHE A 319 -9.05 21.63 12.04
CA PHE A 319 -8.52 20.55 11.21
C PHE A 319 -7.08 20.82 10.78
N THR A 320 -6.77 22.04 10.34
CA THR A 320 -5.40 22.45 9.99
C THR A 320 -4.46 22.37 11.19
N ARG A 321 -4.94 22.70 12.40
CA ARG A 321 -4.16 22.54 13.64
C ARG A 321 -3.87 21.07 13.96
N ASP A 322 -4.83 20.17 13.75
CA ASP A 322 -4.62 18.73 13.93
C ASP A 322 -3.59 18.17 12.94
N ILE A 323 -3.67 18.57 11.66
CA ILE A 323 -2.65 18.21 10.66
C ILE A 323 -1.27 18.70 11.11
N LYS A 324 -1.16 19.94 11.61
CA LYS A 324 0.11 20.48 12.11
C LYS A 324 0.75 19.59 13.17
N ASN A 325 -0.04 19.15 14.15
CA ASN A 325 0.43 18.28 15.22
C ASN A 325 0.87 16.92 14.69
N LYS A 326 0.13 16.33 13.74
CA LYS A 326 0.49 15.08 13.07
C LYS A 326 1.78 15.21 12.24
N SER A 327 2.01 16.34 11.59
CA SER A 327 3.25 16.62 10.88
C SER A 327 4.45 16.71 11.82
N ILE A 328 4.31 17.36 12.98
CA ILE A 328 5.36 17.39 14.02
C ILE A 328 5.66 15.97 14.53
N TYR A 329 4.64 15.15 14.73
CA TYR A 329 4.83 13.75 15.10
C TYR A 329 5.61 12.97 14.02
N LEU A 330 5.25 13.14 12.75
CA LEU A 330 5.95 12.50 11.62
C LEU A 330 7.41 12.96 11.51
N GLU A 331 7.70 14.24 11.76
CA GLU A 331 9.06 14.76 11.79
C GLU A 331 9.91 14.04 12.87
N ASN A 332 9.35 13.88 14.07
CA ASN A 332 10.01 13.13 15.15
C ASN A 332 10.20 11.65 14.80
N SER A 333 9.19 10.99 14.24
CA SER A 333 9.32 9.59 13.79
C SER A 333 10.39 9.43 12.70
N SER A 334 10.50 10.38 11.77
CA SER A 334 11.55 10.35 10.74
C SER A 334 12.94 10.47 11.34
N LYS A 335 13.10 11.29 12.40
CA LYS A 335 14.35 11.39 13.16
C LYS A 335 14.70 10.07 13.88
N GLU A 336 13.72 9.43 14.50
CA GLU A 336 13.90 8.11 15.14
C GLU A 336 14.32 7.03 14.13
N VAL A 337 13.69 7.00 12.96
CA VAL A 337 14.06 6.08 11.86
C VAL A 337 15.50 6.32 11.43
N LYS A 338 15.92 7.58 11.30
CA LYS A 338 17.30 7.95 10.96
C LYS A 338 18.31 7.47 12.00
N ASP A 339 17.99 7.59 13.28
CA ASP A 339 18.84 7.08 14.36
C ASP A 339 18.84 5.54 14.39
N GLY A 340 17.72 4.90 14.08
CA GLY A 340 17.62 3.46 13.87
C GLY A 340 18.55 2.95 12.76
N PHE A 341 18.66 3.68 11.64
CA PHE A 341 19.61 3.34 10.57
C PHE A 341 21.07 3.41 11.02
N LYS A 342 21.46 4.38 11.86
CA LYS A 342 22.83 4.43 12.41
C LYS A 342 23.17 3.16 13.19
N LEU A 343 22.23 2.67 14.00
CA LEU A 343 22.40 1.42 14.75
C LEU A 343 22.43 0.21 13.82
N LEU A 344 21.59 0.19 12.78
CA LEU A 344 21.57 -0.88 11.79
C LEU A 344 22.91 -1.00 11.05
N TYR A 345 23.46 0.11 10.55
CA TYR A 345 24.77 0.11 9.88
C TYR A 345 25.90 -0.38 10.79
N LYS A 346 25.87 0.02 12.07
CA LYS A 346 26.81 -0.51 13.06
C LYS A 346 26.68 -2.03 13.20
N GLY A 347 25.46 -2.55 13.32
CA GLY A 347 25.20 -3.99 13.41
C GLY A 347 25.63 -4.78 12.17
N ILE A 348 25.43 -4.24 10.97
CA ILE A 348 25.91 -4.86 9.71
C ILE A 348 27.43 -4.98 9.73
N ASN A 349 28.14 -3.89 10.07
CA ASN A 349 29.60 -3.91 10.11
C ASN A 349 30.15 -4.91 11.13
N GLU A 350 29.55 -4.99 12.33
CA GLU A 350 29.92 -5.98 13.34
C GLU A 350 29.69 -7.42 12.84
N GLN A 351 28.59 -7.68 12.14
CA GLN A 351 28.26 -8.99 11.60
C GLN A 351 29.19 -9.41 10.45
N VAL A 352 29.58 -8.48 9.57
CA VAL A 352 30.61 -8.71 8.55
C VAL A 352 31.93 -9.10 9.20
N GLY A 353 32.34 -8.40 10.27
CA GLY A 353 33.54 -8.75 11.04
C GLY A 353 33.50 -10.16 11.62
N ARG A 354 32.37 -10.56 12.23
CA ARG A 354 32.17 -11.93 12.73
C ARG A 354 32.24 -12.99 11.63
N THR A 355 31.72 -12.67 10.45
CA THR A 355 31.70 -13.57 9.29
C THR A 355 33.11 -13.81 8.75
N MET A 356 33.95 -12.78 8.72
CA MET A 356 35.38 -12.92 8.38
C MET A 356 36.12 -13.86 9.34
N SER A 357 35.87 -13.75 10.65
CA SER A 357 36.46 -14.65 11.64
C SER A 357 36.01 -16.10 11.47
N LEU A 358 34.74 -16.34 11.10
CA LEU A 358 34.23 -17.68 10.81
C LEU A 358 34.86 -18.28 9.54
N GLU A 359 35.10 -17.45 8.52
CA GLU A 359 35.79 -17.87 7.30
C GLU A 359 37.23 -18.33 7.60
N GLU A 360 37.95 -17.56 8.43
CA GLU A 360 39.30 -17.90 8.88
C GLU A 360 39.32 -19.22 9.67
N LEU A 361 38.35 -19.41 10.58
CA LEU A 361 38.20 -20.65 11.34
C LEU A 361 37.92 -21.85 10.42
N SER A 362 37.02 -21.70 9.43
CA SER A 362 36.72 -22.76 8.46
C SER A 362 37.95 -23.18 7.65
N LYS A 363 38.72 -22.20 7.15
CA LYS A 363 39.99 -22.45 6.44
C LYS A 363 41.00 -23.17 7.33
N GLY A 364 41.12 -22.77 8.60
CA GLY A 364 41.98 -23.42 9.59
C GLY A 364 41.60 -24.88 9.81
N LEU A 365 40.31 -25.19 9.97
CA LEU A 365 39.83 -26.56 10.14
C LEU A 365 40.13 -27.44 8.92
N LEU A 366 39.93 -26.93 7.71
CA LEU A 366 40.28 -27.66 6.48
C LEU A 366 41.77 -27.94 6.37
N GLN A 367 42.63 -26.99 6.78
CA GLN A 367 44.07 -27.20 6.83
C GLN A 367 44.45 -28.29 7.84
N TYR A 368 43.83 -28.30 9.02
CA TYR A 368 44.03 -29.37 10.01
C TYR A 368 43.59 -30.74 9.49
N VAL A 369 42.42 -30.85 8.86
CA VAL A 369 41.96 -32.08 8.20
C VAL A 369 42.99 -32.57 7.18
N GLY A 370 43.49 -31.70 6.30
CA GLY A 370 44.52 -32.08 5.32
C GLY A 370 45.80 -32.62 5.94
N SER A 371 46.22 -32.07 7.08
CA SER A 371 47.39 -32.58 7.84
C SER A 371 47.13 -33.92 8.55
N ILE A 372 45.89 -34.16 9.01
CA ILE A 372 45.50 -35.43 9.62
C ILE A 372 45.50 -36.52 8.55
N GLU A 373 44.91 -36.26 7.38
CA GLU A 373 44.87 -37.22 6.27
C GLU A 373 46.28 -37.63 5.82
N HIS A 374 47.25 -36.70 5.79
CA HIS A 374 48.63 -37.01 5.44
C HIS A 374 49.36 -37.92 6.45
N ASN A 375 48.93 -37.91 7.72
CA ASN A 375 49.55 -38.66 8.82
C ASN A 375 48.84 -39.98 9.17
N THR A 376 47.78 -40.34 8.46
CA THR A 376 47.08 -41.63 8.66
C THR A 376 47.92 -42.81 8.13
N ILE A 377 47.87 -43.91 8.87
CA ILE A 377 48.69 -45.12 8.66
C ILE A 377 48.09 -45.92 7.50
N ARG A 378 48.90 -46.31 6.52
CA ARG A 378 48.41 -47.03 5.31
C ARG A 378 48.23 -48.51 5.58
N ASP A 379 47.11 -49.08 5.14
CA ASP A 379 46.86 -50.52 5.18
C ASP A 379 47.79 -51.27 4.20
N SER A 380 48.36 -52.39 4.63
CA SER A 380 49.02 -53.34 3.71
C SER A 380 47.96 -54.02 2.83
N LYS A 381 48.23 -54.06 1.52
CA LYS A 381 47.33 -54.66 0.51
C LYS A 381 47.04 -56.13 0.83
N ASP A 382 45.82 -56.43 1.24
CA ASP A 382 45.26 -57.78 1.36
C ASP A 382 44.62 -58.19 0.01
N ASP A 383 45.08 -59.31 -0.58
CA ASP A 383 44.64 -59.79 -1.90
C ASP A 383 43.81 -61.10 -1.81
N ASP A 384 43.91 -61.86 -0.72
CA ASP A 384 43.32 -63.21 -0.63
C ASP A 384 41.87 -63.24 -0.09
N THR A 385 41.40 -62.15 0.54
CA THR A 385 40.01 -62.04 1.05
C THR A 385 39.01 -61.45 0.01
N LYS A 386 39.50 -61.05 -1.17
CA LYS A 386 38.71 -60.26 -2.15
C LYS A 386 37.59 -61.03 -2.83
N GLU A 387 37.79 -62.31 -3.15
CA GLU A 387 36.87 -63.05 -4.03
C GLU A 387 35.51 -63.32 -3.35
N LEU A 388 35.53 -63.72 -2.07
CA LEU A 388 34.31 -63.95 -1.29
C LEU A 388 33.54 -62.65 -1.00
N ILE A 389 34.26 -61.59 -0.63
CA ILE A 389 33.65 -60.27 -0.36
C ILE A 389 33.03 -59.71 -1.64
N TYR A 390 33.70 -59.86 -2.78
CA TYR A 390 33.22 -59.39 -4.08
C TYR A 390 31.93 -60.10 -4.53
N GLU A 391 31.81 -61.41 -4.29
CA GLU A 391 30.58 -62.14 -4.60
C GLU A 391 29.40 -61.73 -3.69
N ILE A 392 29.65 -61.43 -2.41
CA ILE A 392 28.63 -60.87 -1.51
C ILE A 392 28.23 -59.45 -1.97
N CYS A 393 29.18 -58.62 -2.40
CA CYS A 393 28.90 -57.29 -2.94
C CYS A 393 28.05 -57.35 -4.21
N LYS A 394 28.34 -58.27 -5.14
CA LYS A 394 27.50 -58.51 -6.31
C LYS A 394 26.09 -58.97 -5.95
N LYS A 395 25.96 -59.83 -4.94
CA LYS A 395 24.64 -60.26 -4.44
C LYS A 395 23.87 -59.07 -3.87
N ALA A 396 24.52 -58.19 -3.12
CA ALA A 396 23.93 -56.97 -2.59
C ALA A 396 23.47 -56.03 -3.71
N LEU A 397 24.30 -55.78 -4.72
CA LEU A 397 23.96 -54.98 -5.90
C LEU A 397 22.72 -55.53 -6.62
N LYS A 398 22.65 -56.85 -6.83
CA LYS A 398 21.48 -57.49 -7.45
C LYS A 398 20.20 -57.28 -6.64
N ILE A 399 20.26 -57.37 -5.31
CA ILE A 399 19.09 -57.19 -4.44
C ILE A 399 18.61 -55.74 -4.49
N VAL A 400 19.52 -54.78 -4.36
CA VAL A 400 19.19 -53.35 -4.39
C VAL A 400 18.64 -52.95 -5.75
N ASN A 401 19.29 -53.36 -6.84
CA ASN A 401 18.82 -53.05 -8.19
C ASN A 401 17.47 -53.70 -8.49
N ALA A 402 17.24 -54.94 -8.06
CA ALA A 402 15.94 -55.59 -8.22
C ALA A 402 14.83 -54.84 -7.46
N GLU A 403 15.10 -54.36 -6.25
CA GLU A 403 14.12 -53.59 -5.48
C GLU A 403 13.89 -52.17 -6.03
N LEU A 404 14.94 -51.49 -6.51
CA LEU A 404 14.84 -50.20 -7.21
C LEU A 404 14.06 -50.31 -8.53
N LEU A 405 14.20 -51.42 -9.26
CA LEU A 405 13.46 -51.69 -10.50
C LEU A 405 12.00 -52.07 -10.26
N SER A 406 11.68 -52.61 -9.07
CA SER A 406 10.34 -53.14 -8.79
C SER A 406 9.32 -52.09 -8.33
N LYS A 407 9.73 -50.85 -7.99
CA LYS A 407 8.84 -49.79 -7.48
C LYS A 407 9.25 -48.37 -7.88
N THR A 408 8.26 -47.58 -8.30
CA THR A 408 8.30 -46.12 -8.60
C THR A 408 8.48 -45.20 -7.38
N SER A 409 8.70 -45.73 -6.17
CA SER A 409 8.55 -44.98 -4.90
C SER A 409 9.83 -44.34 -4.32
N PHE A 410 11.03 -44.68 -4.82
CA PHE A 410 12.26 -44.05 -4.33
C PHE A 410 12.50 -42.63 -4.90
N SER A 411 11.75 -42.20 -5.90
CA SER A 411 11.90 -40.89 -6.55
C SER A 411 11.31 -39.71 -5.76
N ASN A 412 10.43 -39.97 -4.80
CA ASN A 412 9.71 -38.91 -4.07
C ASN A 412 10.45 -38.42 -2.81
N LEU A 413 11.60 -39.01 -2.47
CA LEU A 413 12.42 -38.67 -1.29
C LEU A 413 11.62 -38.68 0.04
N ASP A 414 10.53 -39.45 0.12
CA ASP A 414 9.72 -39.57 1.34
C ASP A 414 10.38 -40.49 2.37
N LYS A 415 10.64 -39.93 3.57
CA LYS A 415 11.35 -40.64 4.64
C LYS A 415 10.63 -41.88 5.15
N ARG A 416 9.28 -41.93 5.14
CA ARG A 416 8.51 -43.07 5.67
C ARG A 416 8.51 -44.23 4.67
N GLU A 417 8.38 -43.93 3.39
CA GLU A 417 8.46 -44.93 2.33
C GLU A 417 9.84 -45.58 2.28
N HIS A 418 10.90 -44.76 2.30
CA HIS A 418 12.28 -45.24 2.32
C HIS A 418 12.55 -46.11 3.56
N LYS A 419 12.04 -45.72 4.74
CA LYS A 419 12.16 -46.52 5.96
C LYS A 419 11.61 -47.94 5.79
N VAL A 420 10.35 -48.07 5.35
CA VAL A 420 9.69 -49.39 5.23
C VAL A 420 10.46 -50.31 4.28
N MET A 421 10.98 -49.77 3.17
CA MET A 421 11.71 -50.56 2.19
C MET A 421 13.09 -50.97 2.69
N LEU A 422 13.86 -50.02 3.21
CA LEU A 422 15.22 -50.28 3.66
C LEU A 422 15.23 -51.21 4.89
N ASP A 423 14.28 -51.05 5.82
CA ASP A 423 14.13 -51.95 6.99
C ASP A 423 13.80 -53.38 6.57
N LYS A 424 12.94 -53.55 5.54
CA LYS A 424 12.62 -54.88 4.99
C LYS A 424 13.86 -55.53 4.37
N ILE A 425 14.61 -54.80 3.55
CA ILE A 425 15.85 -55.30 2.94
C ILE A 425 16.86 -55.72 4.01
N LEU A 426 17.04 -54.89 5.04
CA LEU A 426 17.95 -55.18 6.15
C LEU A 426 17.53 -56.43 6.94
N SER A 427 16.22 -56.61 7.21
CA SER A 427 15.71 -57.75 7.99
C SER A 427 15.88 -59.12 7.31
N VAL A 428 15.88 -59.18 5.98
CA VAL A 428 15.97 -60.42 5.20
C VAL A 428 17.43 -60.79 4.88
N ASN A 429 18.36 -59.84 4.98
CA ASN A 429 19.74 -59.99 4.54
C ASN A 429 20.72 -59.77 5.69
N THR A 430 21.07 -60.84 6.40
CA THR A 430 21.95 -60.80 7.59
C THR A 430 23.40 -60.41 7.32
N PHE A 431 23.80 -60.30 6.05
CA PHE A 431 25.12 -59.82 5.63
C PHE A 431 25.20 -58.30 5.47
N ILE A 432 24.07 -57.59 5.52
CA ILE A 432 24.00 -56.12 5.49
C ILE A 432 24.00 -55.61 6.94
N GLU A 433 24.88 -54.66 7.24
CA GLU A 433 24.99 -54.07 8.59
C GLU A 433 24.43 -52.65 8.69
N ALA A 434 24.39 -51.90 7.58
CA ALA A 434 23.75 -50.60 7.51
C ALA A 434 23.18 -50.37 6.12
N ILE A 435 22.10 -49.58 6.02
CA ILE A 435 21.47 -49.20 4.75
C ILE A 435 20.87 -47.80 4.84
N TRP A 436 20.99 -47.01 3.78
CA TRP A 436 20.54 -45.62 3.76
C TRP A 436 20.24 -45.11 2.35
N THR A 437 19.58 -43.96 2.28
CA THR A 437 19.34 -43.20 1.06
C THR A 437 19.65 -41.73 1.27
N ASN A 438 20.28 -41.08 0.28
CA ASN A 438 20.60 -39.65 0.24
C ASN A 438 19.82 -38.95 -0.87
N ASP A 439 19.54 -37.66 -0.69
CA ASP A 439 19.10 -36.78 -1.78
C ASP A 439 20.26 -36.39 -2.71
N SER A 440 19.97 -35.67 -3.80
CA SER A 440 20.97 -35.21 -4.76
C SER A 440 22.05 -34.28 -4.20
N LYS A 441 21.85 -33.74 -2.99
CA LYS A 441 22.81 -32.89 -2.26
C LYS A 441 23.60 -33.65 -1.19
N GLY A 442 23.39 -34.97 -1.07
CA GLY A 442 24.07 -35.84 -0.11
C GLY A 442 23.41 -35.89 1.27
N LYS A 443 22.28 -35.20 1.49
CA LYS A 443 21.57 -35.22 2.76
C LYS A 443 20.87 -36.56 2.94
N PHE A 444 21.02 -37.17 4.11
CA PHE A 444 20.36 -38.44 4.42
C PHE A 444 18.84 -38.26 4.55
N ILE A 445 18.10 -39.07 3.80
CA ILE A 445 16.63 -39.16 3.88
C ILE A 445 16.26 -40.17 4.97
N TYR A 446 16.86 -41.36 4.91
CA TYR A 446 16.71 -42.43 5.89
C TYR A 446 18.02 -43.21 6.02
N SER A 447 18.29 -43.75 7.22
CA SER A 447 19.45 -44.58 7.52
C SER A 447 19.14 -45.50 8.70
N ASN A 448 19.48 -46.78 8.57
CA ASN A 448 19.39 -47.79 9.62
C ASN A 448 20.71 -48.60 9.68
N PRO A 449 21.47 -48.59 10.79
CA PRO A 449 21.26 -47.81 12.02
C PRO A 449 21.29 -46.29 11.80
N THR A 450 20.90 -45.49 12.80
CA THR A 450 20.89 -44.02 12.66
C THR A 450 22.28 -43.50 12.32
N ASN A 451 22.36 -42.66 11.29
CA ASN A 451 23.60 -42.15 10.76
C ASN A 451 24.41 -41.34 11.79
N GLY A 452 25.74 -41.48 11.76
CA GLY A 452 26.67 -40.67 12.55
C GLY A 452 27.18 -39.42 11.81
N ILE A 453 26.74 -39.18 10.57
CA ILE A 453 27.20 -38.09 9.71
C ILE A 453 25.98 -37.35 9.13
N VAL A 454 26.05 -36.02 9.11
CA VAL A 454 24.95 -35.15 8.67
C VAL A 454 24.76 -35.16 7.14
N ASN A 455 25.86 -35.26 6.36
CA ASN A 455 25.83 -35.23 4.90
C ASN A 455 26.91 -36.15 4.27
N ALA A 456 26.56 -36.87 3.20
CA ALA A 456 27.43 -37.81 2.48
C ALA A 456 28.18 -37.22 1.28
N ARG A 457 28.03 -35.92 0.96
CA ARG A 457 28.53 -35.29 -0.26
C ARG A 457 30.04 -35.47 -0.53
N SER A 458 30.85 -35.63 0.51
CA SER A 458 32.30 -35.86 0.41
C SER A 458 32.71 -37.33 0.27
N ARG A 459 31.76 -38.28 0.32
CA ARG A 459 32.07 -39.72 0.30
C ARG A 459 32.26 -40.21 -1.13
N LYS A 460 33.32 -40.99 -1.36
CA LYS A 460 33.64 -41.56 -2.68
C LYS A 460 32.48 -42.36 -3.30
N TRP A 461 31.77 -43.13 -2.48
CA TRP A 461 30.59 -43.88 -2.91
C TRP A 461 29.44 -42.96 -3.35
N PHE A 462 29.24 -41.83 -2.67
CA PHE A 462 28.20 -40.87 -3.03
C PHE A 462 28.54 -40.16 -4.34
N LEU A 463 29.78 -39.67 -4.47
CA LEU A 463 30.27 -39.00 -5.68
C LEU A 463 30.18 -39.91 -6.91
N ALA A 464 30.58 -41.17 -6.78
CA ALA A 464 30.50 -42.13 -7.89
C ALA A 464 29.04 -42.42 -8.30
N SER A 465 28.15 -42.61 -7.33
CA SER A 465 26.76 -42.94 -7.61
C SER A 465 25.90 -41.76 -8.02
N ILE A 466 26.19 -40.53 -7.59
CA ILE A 466 25.52 -39.33 -8.11
C ILE A 466 25.94 -39.01 -9.55
N GLU A 467 27.12 -39.48 -9.99
CA GLU A 467 27.54 -39.51 -11.40
C GLU A 467 26.91 -40.66 -12.21
N GLY A 468 26.06 -41.48 -11.58
CA GLY A 468 25.30 -42.55 -12.24
C GLY A 468 25.98 -43.91 -12.25
N LYS A 469 27.05 -44.12 -11.47
CA LYS A 469 27.79 -45.39 -11.44
C LYS A 469 27.47 -46.20 -10.19
N GLU A 470 27.40 -47.52 -10.33
CA GLU A 470 27.49 -48.42 -9.18
C GLU A 470 28.90 -48.33 -8.59
N TYR A 471 29.01 -48.35 -7.27
CA TYR A 471 30.29 -48.24 -6.58
C TYR A 471 30.40 -49.30 -5.49
N ILE A 472 31.56 -49.94 -5.41
CA ILE A 472 31.97 -50.83 -4.33
C ILE A 472 33.23 -50.23 -3.74
N SER A 473 33.24 -49.96 -2.44
CA SER A 473 34.41 -49.41 -1.76
C SER A 473 35.48 -50.48 -1.50
N ASP A 474 36.70 -50.03 -1.22
CA ASP A 474 37.65 -50.87 -0.48
C ASP A 474 37.12 -51.12 0.94
N LYS A 475 37.72 -52.09 1.66
CA LYS A 475 37.42 -52.36 3.07
C LYS A 475 37.73 -51.13 3.91
N TYR A 476 36.79 -50.70 4.75
CA TYR A 476 36.98 -49.62 5.72
C TYR A 476 36.08 -49.84 6.94
N ILE A 477 36.21 -49.03 8.00
CA ILE A 477 35.29 -49.10 9.14
C ILE A 477 34.08 -48.23 8.88
N SER A 478 32.88 -48.81 8.96
CA SER A 478 31.63 -48.06 8.82
C SER A 478 31.58 -46.91 9.82
N SER A 479 31.27 -45.72 9.31
CA SER A 479 31.01 -44.55 10.16
C SER A 479 29.78 -44.70 11.05
N ILE A 480 28.87 -45.63 10.70
CA ILE A 480 27.59 -45.91 11.37
C ILE A 480 27.76 -47.03 12.41
N THR A 481 28.29 -48.19 12.02
CA THR A 481 28.34 -49.39 12.88
C THR A 481 29.65 -49.52 13.65
N LYS A 482 30.70 -48.79 13.25
CA LYS A 482 32.08 -48.89 13.76
C LYS A 482 32.72 -50.27 13.58
N ASN A 483 32.22 -51.07 12.63
CA ASN A 483 32.79 -52.37 12.25
C ASN A 483 33.40 -52.33 10.84
N PRO A 484 34.33 -53.25 10.51
CA PRO A 484 34.84 -53.39 9.14
C PRO A 484 33.71 -53.75 8.15
N CYS A 485 33.58 -52.94 7.11
CA CYS A 485 32.58 -53.08 6.08
C CYS A 485 33.13 -52.80 4.67
N VAL A 486 32.35 -53.20 3.67
CA VAL A 486 32.43 -52.70 2.30
C VAL A 486 31.12 -51.97 2.00
N THR A 487 31.21 -50.74 1.51
CA THR A 487 30.02 -50.03 1.04
C THR A 487 29.75 -50.36 -0.41
N VAL A 488 28.48 -50.64 -0.69
CA VAL A 488 27.92 -50.69 -2.03
C VAL A 488 26.95 -49.54 -2.19
N SER A 489 27.05 -48.79 -3.29
CA SER A 489 26.10 -47.72 -3.60
C SER A 489 25.67 -47.72 -5.06
N VAL A 490 24.44 -47.25 -5.28
CA VAL A 490 23.80 -47.17 -6.59
C VAL A 490 23.01 -45.87 -6.74
N PRO A 491 22.89 -45.33 -7.98
CA PRO A 491 22.04 -44.17 -8.25
C PRO A 491 20.55 -44.50 -8.05
N ILE A 492 19.83 -43.60 -7.39
CA ILE A 492 18.36 -43.60 -7.41
C ILE A 492 17.93 -42.72 -8.57
N LYS A 493 17.17 -43.28 -9.50
CA LYS A 493 16.67 -42.57 -10.68
C LYS A 493 15.16 -42.35 -10.61
N ASP A 494 14.70 -41.23 -11.15
CA ASP A 494 13.27 -40.99 -11.37
C ASP A 494 12.75 -41.68 -12.65
N ASN A 495 11.45 -41.56 -12.91
CA ASN A 495 10.80 -42.11 -14.11
C ASN A 495 11.31 -41.52 -15.43
N LYS A 496 12.13 -40.47 -15.39
CA LYS A 496 12.76 -39.81 -16.55
C LYS A 496 14.26 -40.12 -16.65
N ASP A 497 14.74 -41.09 -15.88
CA ASP A 497 16.15 -41.50 -15.78
C ASP A 497 17.09 -40.44 -15.16
N ASN A 498 16.55 -39.39 -14.51
CA ASN A 498 17.37 -38.42 -13.78
C ASN A 498 17.76 -38.97 -12.41
N ILE A 499 19.01 -38.76 -12.01
CA ILE A 499 19.50 -39.16 -10.70
C ILE A 499 18.94 -38.20 -9.64
N THR A 500 18.11 -38.71 -8.74
CA THR A 500 17.45 -37.94 -7.67
C THR A 500 18.08 -38.16 -6.30
N GLY A 501 18.91 -39.19 -6.17
CA GLY A 501 19.57 -39.54 -4.93
C GLY A 501 20.51 -40.73 -5.07
N VAL A 502 21.01 -41.21 -3.95
CA VAL A 502 21.91 -42.37 -3.88
C VAL A 502 21.39 -43.33 -2.81
N LEU A 503 21.35 -44.62 -3.11
CA LEU A 503 21.11 -45.68 -2.12
C LEU A 503 22.46 -46.33 -1.80
N GLY A 504 22.80 -46.39 -0.52
CA GLY A 504 24.02 -47.03 -0.04
C GLY A 504 23.72 -48.07 1.02
N LEU A 505 24.57 -49.09 1.08
CA LEU A 505 24.56 -50.09 2.15
C LEU A 505 25.97 -50.51 2.52
N ASP A 506 26.15 -50.86 3.79
CA ASP A 506 27.38 -51.43 4.33
C ASP A 506 27.21 -52.94 4.47
N ILE A 507 28.14 -53.69 3.89
CA ILE A 507 28.22 -55.14 3.97
C ILE A 507 29.16 -55.51 5.10
N LYS A 508 28.71 -56.40 5.97
CA LYS A 508 29.49 -56.92 7.09
C LYS A 508 30.64 -57.78 6.57
N ILE A 509 31.87 -57.44 6.96
CA ILE A 509 33.04 -58.29 6.75
C ILE A 509 33.24 -59.08 8.06
N VAL A 510 33.08 -60.40 8.00
CA VAL A 510 33.27 -61.32 9.15
C VAL A 510 34.70 -61.82 9.20
#